data_AF-A0A7W1GGB8-F1
#
_entry.id   AF-A0A7W1GGB8-F1
#
_cell.length_a   1.000
_cell.length_b   1.000
_cell.length_c   1.000
_cell.angle_alpha   90.00
_cell.angle_beta   90.00
_cell.angle_gamma   90.00
#
_symmetry.space_group_name_H-M   'P 1'
#
loop_
_entity.id
_entity.type
_entity.pdbx_description
1 polymer ?
#
loop_
_entity_poly.entity_id
_entity_poly.type
_entity_poly.pdbx_seq_one_letter_code
_entity_poly.pdbx_strand_id
1 'polypeptide(L)' 'MNAFEFQARPENGHIEIPAEYKDRIVGNVRVIVLAPERAVGANDLIDRLLEHPLKVEGFVPLSREEVYERR' A
#
# COMPACT_ATOMS: atom_id res chain seq x y z
N MET A 1 9.04 -10.31 29.40
CA MET A 1 8.78 -9.22 28.42
C MET A 1 7.44 -9.55 27.78
N ASN A 2 6.44 -8.69 27.94
CA ASN A 2 5.06 -8.96 27.52
C ASN A 2 4.74 -8.15 26.27
N ALA A 3 4.16 -8.79 25.25
CA ALA A 3 3.65 -8.13 24.06
C ALA A 3 2.12 -8.24 24.06
N PHE A 4 1.45 -7.15 23.70
CA PHE A 4 0.01 -7.08 23.56
C PHE A 4 -0.30 -6.70 22.12
N GLU A 5 -1.14 -7.49 21.46
CA GLU A 5 -1.60 -7.22 20.10
C GLU A 5 -3.07 -6.85 20.15
N PHE A 6 -3.41 -5.70 19.57
CA PHE A 6 -4.78 -5.25 19.44
C PHE A 6 -4.93 -4.42 18.16
N GLN A 7 -6.14 -4.39 17.63
CA GLN A 7 -6.49 -3.52 16.52
C GLN A 7 -7.16 -2.26 17.06
N ALA A 8 -6.67 -1.10 16.63
CA ALA A 8 -7.25 0.18 16.98
C ALA A 8 -7.21 1.09 15.76
N ARG A 9 -8.24 1.93 15.62
CA ARG A 9 -8.24 3.00 14.62
C ARG A 9 -7.54 4.22 15.25
N PRO A 10 -6.46 4.74 14.66
CA PRO A 10 -5.86 5.96 15.15
C PRO A 10 -6.83 7.14 14.99
N GLU A 11 -7.00 7.91 16.05
CA GLU A 11 -7.82 9.14 16.07
C GLU A 11 -6.93 10.32 16.39
N ASN A 12 -6.92 11.34 15.52
CA ASN A 12 -6.07 12.54 15.66
C ASN A 12 -4.58 12.23 15.89
N GLY A 13 -4.08 11.13 15.31
CA GLY A 13 -2.69 10.71 15.48
C GLY A 13 -2.40 9.95 16.79
N HIS A 14 -3.42 9.66 17.59
CA HIS A 14 -3.31 8.90 18.83
C HIS A 14 -3.90 7.49 18.65
N ILE A 15 -3.23 6.49 19.22
CA ILE A 15 -3.75 5.13 19.37
C ILE A 15 -4.13 4.96 20.85
N GLU A 16 -5.41 4.72 21.12
CA GLU A 16 -5.85 4.44 22.50
C GLU A 16 -5.58 2.98 22.85
N ILE A 17 -4.97 2.76 24.02
CA ILE A 17 -4.76 1.43 24.58
C ILE A 17 -6.07 0.93 25.19
N PRO A 18 -6.57 -0.27 24.81
CA PRO A 18 -7.75 -0.87 25.42
C PRO A 18 -7.65 -0.98 26.94
N ALA A 19 -8.79 -0.80 27.63
CA ALA A 19 -8.85 -0.78 29.10
C ALA A 19 -8.24 -2.04 29.75
N GLU A 20 -8.40 -3.20 29.11
CA GLU A 20 -7.85 -4.49 29.54
C GLU A 20 -6.31 -4.53 29.66
N TYR A 21 -5.61 -3.60 29.02
CA TYR A 21 -4.15 -3.51 29.08
C TYR A 21 -3.63 -2.30 29.87
N LYS A 22 -4.49 -1.35 30.26
CA LYS A 22 -4.08 -0.08 30.89
C LYS A 22 -3.27 -0.32 32.18
N ASP A 23 -3.73 -1.22 33.05
CA ASP A 23 -3.05 -1.52 34.33
C ASP A 23 -1.79 -2.38 34.16
N ARG A 24 -1.59 -2.97 32.98
CA ARG A 24 -0.48 -3.89 32.67
C ARG A 24 0.69 -3.17 31.99
N ILE A 25 0.51 -1.90 31.64
CA ILE A 25 1.50 -1.06 30.96
C ILE A 25 1.96 0.03 31.93
N VAL A 26 3.23 -0.03 32.34
CA VAL A 26 3.82 0.90 33.30
C VAL A 26 5.13 1.43 32.73
N GLY A 27 5.31 2.76 32.76
CA GLY A 27 6.53 3.43 32.33
C GLY A 27 6.68 3.53 30.80
N ASN A 28 7.93 3.63 30.34
CA ASN A 28 8.24 3.76 28.91
C ASN A 28 8.07 2.43 28.20
N VAL A 29 7.44 2.45 27.02
CA VAL A 29 7.18 1.26 26.21
C VAL A 29 7.79 1.36 24.82
N ARG A 30 8.13 0.21 24.24
CA ARG A 30 8.45 0.07 22.83
C ARG A 30 7.17 -0.25 22.06
N VAL A 31 6.84 0.57 21.06
CA VAL A 31 5.65 0.39 20.22
C VAL A 31 6.06 -0.16 18.85
N ILE A 32 5.33 -1.16 18.35
CA ILE A 32 5.45 -1.67 16.98
C ILE A 32 4.09 -1.45 16.32
N VAL A 33 4.05 -0.68 15.24
CA VAL A 33 2.83 -0.40 14.48
C VAL A 33 2.90 -1.16 13.16
N LEU A 34 2.00 -2.12 12.99
CA LEU A 34 1.79 -2.81 11.72
C LEU A 34 0.58 -2.17 11.03
N ALA A 35 0.84 -1.35 10.02
CA ALA A 35 -0.22 -0.81 9.17
C ALA A 35 -0.39 -1.72 7.95
N PRO A 36 -1.62 -1.94 7.46
CA PRO A 36 -1.79 -2.52 6.14
C PRO A 36 -1.02 -1.66 5.15
N GLU A 37 -0.32 -2.32 4.24
CA GLU A 37 0.25 -1.63 3.09
C GLU A 37 -0.90 -0.86 2.43
N ARG A 38 -0.76 0.47 2.31
CA ARG A 38 -1.67 1.19 1.40
C ARG A 38 -1.53 0.43 0.09
N ALA A 39 -2.64 -0.02 -0.50
CA ALA A 39 -2.60 -0.58 -1.84
C ALA A 39 -1.98 0.48 -2.76
N VAL A 40 -0.68 0.37 -2.98
CA VAL A 40 0.04 1.13 -3.99
C VAL A 40 -0.30 0.38 -5.26
N GLY A 41 -1.40 0.77 -5.91
CA GLY A 41 -1.80 0.13 -7.18
C GLY A 41 -3.24 -0.35 -7.22
N ALA A 42 -4.18 0.57 -7.04
CA ALA A 42 -5.48 0.41 -7.71
C ALA A 42 -5.66 1.48 -8.79
N ASN A 43 -4.56 2.11 -9.25
CA ASN A 43 -4.60 3.32 -10.06
C ASN A 43 -3.21 3.77 -10.56
N ASP A 44 -2.24 2.87 -10.69
CA ASP A 44 -0.97 3.30 -11.28
C ASP A 44 -1.15 3.65 -12.78
N LEU A 45 -0.18 4.35 -13.36
CA LEU A 45 -0.31 4.80 -14.75
C LEU A 45 -0.38 3.62 -15.74
N ILE A 46 0.27 2.49 -15.41
CA ILE A 46 0.25 1.30 -16.24
C ILE A 46 -1.13 0.64 -16.17
N ASP A 47 -1.71 0.47 -14.98
CA ASP A 47 -3.06 -0.04 -14.78
C ASP A 47 -4.07 0.77 -15.60
N ARG A 48 -3.99 2.10 -15.51
CA ARG A 48 -4.87 3.02 -16.25
C ARG A 48 -4.72 2.90 -17.76
N LEU A 49 -3.51 2.71 -18.28
CA LEU A 49 -3.27 2.57 -19.72
C LEU A 49 -3.68 1.19 -20.24
N LEU A 50 -3.66 0.15 -19.40
CA LEU A 50 -4.20 -1.17 -19.75
C LEU A 50 -5.73 -1.13 -19.84
N GLU A 51 -6.40 -0.47 -18.90
CA GLU A 51 -7.87 -0.31 -18.92
C GLU A 51 -8.34 0.71 -19.96
N HIS A 52 -7.57 1.79 -20.14
CA HIS A 52 -7.86 2.88 -21.05
C HIS A 52 -6.66 3.19 -21.95
N PRO A 53 -6.44 2.37 -23.01
CA PRO A 53 -5.36 2.61 -23.95
C PRO A 53 -5.45 3.99 -24.59
N LEU A 54 -4.30 4.67 -24.69
CA LEU A 54 -4.20 5.95 -25.37
C LEU A 54 -4.47 5.73 -26.88
N LYS A 55 -5.48 6.41 -27.42
CA LYS A 55 -5.76 6.42 -28.85
C LYS A 55 -4.99 7.56 -29.51
N VAL A 56 -3.98 7.20 -30.29
CA VAL A 56 -3.20 8.16 -31.08
C VAL A 56 -3.52 7.93 -32.57
N GLU A 57 -3.90 8.99 -33.27
CA GLU A 57 -4.17 8.91 -34.70
C GLU A 57 -2.91 8.47 -35.46
N GLY A 58 -3.09 7.52 -36.39
CA GLY A 58 -1.97 6.98 -37.17
C GLY A 58 -1.03 6.05 -36.39
N PHE A 59 -1.35 5.66 -35.16
CA PHE A 59 -0.55 4.69 -34.41
C PHE A 59 -0.72 3.28 -35.00
N VAL A 60 0.38 2.75 -35.54
CA VAL A 60 0.48 1.37 -36.00
C VAL A 60 1.47 0.65 -35.08
N PRO A 61 1.01 -0.32 -34.27
CA PRO A 61 1.90 -1.12 -33.44
C PRO A 61 2.93 -1.84 -34.31
N LEU A 62 4.17 -1.93 -33.84
CA LEU A 62 5.17 -2.77 -34.48
C LEU A 62 4.72 -4.23 -34.44
N SER A 63 4.96 -4.94 -35.52
CA SER A 63 4.89 -6.40 -35.57
C SER A 63 5.90 -7.02 -34.61
N ARG A 64 5.68 -8.30 -34.28
CA ARG A 64 6.56 -9.04 -33.37
C ARG A 64 7.99 -9.07 -33.91
N GLU A 65 8.11 -9.28 -35.21
CA GLU A 65 9.36 -9.34 -35.95
C GLU A 65 10.10 -7.99 -35.87
N GLU A 66 9.42 -6.87 -36.13
CA GLU A 66 9.99 -5.52 -36.07
C GLU A 66 10.50 -5.13 -34.66
N VAL A 67 9.91 -5.68 -33.60
CA VAL A 67 10.38 -5.46 -32.22
C VAL A 67 11.71 -6.16 -31.98
N TYR A 68 11.90 -7.37 -32.51
CA TYR A 68 13.12 -8.15 -32.31
C TYR A 68 14.30 -7.67 -33.16
N GLU A 69 14.04 -7.07 -34.33
CA GLU A 69 15.06 -6.50 -35.23
C GLU A 69 15.69 -5.19 -34.73
N ARG A 70 15.16 -4.57 -33.66
CA ARG A 70 15.71 -3.34 -33.05
C ARG A 70 16.77 -3.60 -31.97
N ARG A 71 17.29 -4.82 -31.85
CA ARG A 71 18.35 -5.19 -30.89
C ARG A 71 19.74 -4.99 -31.45
#